data_AF-A0A819Y8T9-F1
#
_entry.id   AF-A0A819Y8T9-F1
#
_cell.length_a   1.000
_cell.length_b   1.000
_cell.length_c   1.000
_cell.angle_alpha   90.00
_cell.angle_beta   90.00
_cell.angle_gamma   90.00
#
_symmetry.space_group_name_H-M   'P 1'
#
loop_
_entity.id
_entity.type
_entity.pdbx_description
1 polymer ?
#
loop_
_entity_poly.entity_id
_entity_poly.type
_entity_poly.pdbx_seq_one_letter_code
_entity_poly.pdbx_strand_id
1 'polypeptide(L)'
;MLNDSFKRLKISIPIGHLRDVYKGHYEYFQLAQHPGIIHIPYQVSVMSLFEQYRMNIPLFFPSLDLLTEWHYTYRVVNERTWDGISGNIKNASRISGVLGPDIPDPNNEFDRDAIRYWLKFSDFYQWPHIIYFNSTDELVIKLKTTNLAQVSSNMKIYNANFKKNLFEQWRQILQRANLL
;
A
#
# COMPACT_ATOMS: atom_id res chain seq x y z
N MET A 1 0.14 18.79 8.58
CA MET A 1 -0.70 18.41 7.41
C MET A 1 -2.01 17.74 7.80
N LEU A 2 -1.99 16.51 8.36
CA LEU A 2 -3.24 15.80 8.69
C LEU A 2 -4.06 16.50 9.78
N ASN A 3 -3.43 16.91 10.89
CA ASN A 3 -4.09 17.67 11.96
C ASN A 3 -4.72 18.99 11.46
N ASP A 4 -4.07 19.66 10.52
CA ASP A 4 -4.57 20.90 9.92
C ASP A 4 -5.81 20.63 9.07
N SER A 5 -5.86 19.48 8.40
CA SER A 5 -7.01 19.02 7.61
C SER A 5 -8.21 18.73 8.50
N PHE A 6 -8.00 18.05 9.63
CA PHE A 6 -9.06 17.85 10.64
C PHE A 6 -9.62 19.17 11.16
N LYS A 7 -8.75 20.13 11.52
CA LYS A 7 -9.16 21.46 11.99
C LYS A 7 -9.94 22.22 10.92
N ARG A 8 -9.41 22.27 9.69
CA ARG A 8 -10.02 22.97 8.55
C ARG A 8 -11.40 22.41 8.22
N LEU A 9 -11.54 21.09 8.19
CA LEU A 9 -12.78 20.40 7.83
C LEU A 9 -13.76 20.25 9.02
N LYS A 10 -13.34 20.62 10.23
CA LYS A 10 -14.13 20.48 11.47
C LYS A 10 -14.61 19.05 11.70
N ILE A 11 -13.78 18.07 11.32
CA ILE A 11 -14.02 16.64 11.54
C ILE A 11 -13.15 16.21 12.73
N SER A 12 -13.72 15.38 13.60
CA SER A 12 -12.99 14.75 14.70
C SER A 12 -13.18 13.25 14.63
N ILE A 13 -12.07 12.53 14.46
CA ILE A 13 -12.00 11.06 14.43
C ILE A 13 -10.79 10.66 15.27
N PRO A 14 -10.94 9.73 16.24
CA PRO A 14 -9.81 9.20 16.98
C PRO A 14 -8.84 8.50 16.03
N ILE A 15 -7.60 8.99 15.98
CA ILE A 15 -6.50 8.38 15.22
C ILE A 15 -5.30 8.29 16.15
N GLY A 16 -4.63 7.15 16.13
CA GLY A 16 -3.39 6.93 16.84
C GLY A 16 -2.38 6.25 15.93
N HIS A 17 -1.11 6.58 16.12
CA HIS A 17 -0.04 5.81 15.51
C HIS A 17 0.02 4.43 16.19
N LEU A 18 0.15 3.36 15.41
CA LEU A 18 -0.02 1.99 15.91
C LEU A 18 0.94 1.66 17.07
N ARG A 19 2.19 2.13 16.98
CA ARG A 19 3.20 1.92 18.06
C ARG A 19 2.85 2.64 19.36
N ASP A 20 2.10 3.75 19.28
CA ASP A 20 1.75 4.57 20.44
C ASP A 20 0.53 3.98 21.14
N VAL A 21 -0.45 3.48 20.36
CA VAL A 21 -1.65 2.81 20.86
C VAL A 21 -1.29 1.54 21.64
N TYR A 22 -0.32 0.77 21.15
CA TYR A 22 0.02 -0.55 21.68
C TYR A 22 1.38 -0.64 22.39
N LYS A 23 2.10 0.48 22.54
CA LYS A 23 3.41 0.56 23.22
C LYS A 23 4.41 -0.51 22.77
N GLY A 24 4.41 -0.85 21.49
CA GLY A 24 5.37 -1.76 20.86
C GLY A 24 4.85 -3.15 20.50
N HIS A 25 3.82 -3.68 21.18
CA HIS A 25 3.31 -5.03 20.93
C HIS A 25 1.78 -5.08 20.89
N TYR A 26 1.23 -5.77 19.89
CA TYR A 26 -0.20 -6.00 19.75
C TYR A 26 -0.46 -7.44 19.28
N GLU A 27 -1.66 -7.92 19.57
CA GLU A 27 -2.21 -9.15 19.02
C GLU A 27 -3.08 -8.85 17.79
N TYR A 28 -3.19 -9.81 16.86
CA TYR A 28 -3.98 -9.62 15.64
C TYR A 28 -5.45 -9.31 15.90
N PHE A 29 -6.04 -9.88 16.96
CA PHE A 29 -7.44 -9.57 17.30
C PHE A 29 -7.62 -8.11 17.70
N GLN A 30 -6.59 -7.47 18.29
CA GLN A 30 -6.64 -6.07 18.67
C GLN A 30 -6.58 -5.18 17.42
N LEU A 31 -5.76 -5.54 16.43
CA LEU A 31 -5.78 -4.86 15.12
C LEU A 31 -7.16 -4.95 14.46
N ALA A 32 -7.76 -6.14 14.47
CA ALA A 32 -9.05 -6.39 13.85
C ALA A 32 -10.23 -5.64 14.51
N GLN A 33 -10.03 -5.06 15.69
CA GLN A 33 -11.02 -4.18 16.35
C GLN A 33 -11.03 -2.76 15.78
N HIS A 34 -10.01 -2.35 15.02
CA HIS A 34 -9.98 -1.03 14.40
C HIS A 34 -10.78 -1.01 13.09
N PRO A 35 -11.55 0.07 12.84
CA PRO A 35 -12.40 0.16 11.64
C PRO A 35 -11.61 0.34 10.34
N GLY A 36 -10.35 0.74 10.42
CA GLY A 36 -9.46 0.87 9.27
C GLY A 36 -8.06 1.33 9.65
N ILE A 37 -7.12 1.21 8.72
CA ILE A 37 -5.71 1.58 8.90
C ILE A 37 -5.29 2.52 7.77
N ILE A 38 -4.54 3.56 8.14
CA ILE A 38 -3.92 4.48 7.19
C ILE A 38 -2.47 4.07 6.99
N HIS A 39 -2.08 3.83 5.75
CA HIS A 39 -0.71 3.52 5.37
C HIS A 39 -0.06 4.71 4.66
N ILE A 40 1.17 5.00 5.08
CA ILE A 40 2.12 5.81 4.31
C ILE A 40 3.30 4.88 4.05
N PRO A 41 3.39 4.25 2.87
CA PRO A 41 4.35 3.18 2.63
C PRO A 41 5.78 3.73 2.53
N TYR A 42 6.73 3.00 3.13
CA TYR A 42 8.16 3.26 2.98
C TYR A 42 8.85 2.31 1.97
N GLN A 43 8.16 1.24 1.59
CA GLN A 43 8.57 0.26 0.57
C GLN A 43 7.39 -0.14 -0.31
N VAL A 44 7.67 -0.76 -1.47
CA VAL A 44 6.66 -1.16 -2.48
C VAL A 44 5.86 -2.42 -2.10
N SER A 45 6.34 -3.20 -1.14
CA SER A 45 5.72 -4.44 -0.66
C SER A 45 5.90 -4.56 0.86
N VAL A 46 4.88 -4.20 1.64
CA VAL A 46 4.97 -4.23 3.11
C VAL A 46 4.32 -5.50 3.65
N MET A 47 5.01 -6.31 4.45
CA MET A 47 4.40 -7.56 4.96
C MET A 47 3.09 -7.36 5.72
N SER A 48 3.01 -6.30 6.54
CA SER A 48 1.80 -5.99 7.32
C SER A 48 0.57 -5.71 6.45
N LEU A 49 0.74 -5.23 5.21
CA LEU A 49 -0.35 -5.04 4.25
C LEU A 49 -1.04 -6.39 3.94
N PHE A 50 -0.28 -7.46 3.70
CA PHE A 50 -0.84 -8.78 3.41
C PHE A 50 -1.69 -9.27 4.57
N GLU A 51 -1.17 -9.19 5.79
CA GLU A 51 -1.87 -9.65 7.01
C GLU A 51 -3.15 -8.85 7.23
N GLN A 52 -3.06 -7.52 7.22
CA GLN A 52 -4.19 -6.63 7.47
C GLN A 52 -5.27 -6.75 6.40
N TYR A 53 -4.87 -6.91 5.14
CA TYR A 53 -5.79 -7.15 4.04
C TYR A 53 -6.55 -8.46 4.20
N ARG A 54 -5.87 -9.55 4.60
CA ARG A 54 -6.50 -10.86 4.84
C ARG A 54 -7.35 -10.89 6.12
N MET A 55 -7.07 -10.00 7.07
CA MET A 55 -7.96 -9.73 8.21
C MET A 55 -9.23 -8.95 7.82
N ASN A 56 -9.35 -8.50 6.56
CA ASN A 56 -10.47 -7.69 6.04
C ASN A 56 -10.57 -6.31 6.71
N ILE A 57 -9.44 -5.76 7.15
CA ILE A 57 -9.39 -4.40 7.72
C ILE A 57 -9.34 -3.42 6.55
N PRO A 58 -10.27 -2.46 6.43
CA PRO A 58 -10.20 -1.42 5.41
C PRO A 58 -8.88 -0.64 5.46
N LEU A 59 -8.22 -0.50 4.31
CA LEU A 59 -6.90 0.12 4.22
C LEU A 59 -6.96 1.38 3.36
N PHE A 60 -6.36 2.45 3.87
CA PHE A 60 -6.21 3.72 3.17
C PHE A 60 -4.77 3.91 2.72
N PHE A 61 -4.57 4.19 1.44
CA PHE A 61 -3.26 4.47 0.85
C PHE A 61 -3.31 5.77 0.05
N PRO A 62 -2.19 6.51 -0.08
CA PRO A 62 -2.11 7.59 -1.06
C PRO A 62 -2.34 7.03 -2.47
N SER A 63 -3.01 7.81 -3.32
CA SER A 63 -3.12 7.50 -4.74
C SER A 63 -1.73 7.42 -5.38
N LEU A 64 -1.63 6.75 -6.54
CA LEU A 64 -0.37 6.63 -7.27
C LEU A 64 0.26 8.01 -7.52
N ASP A 65 -0.55 8.97 -7.95
CA ASP A 65 -0.06 10.32 -8.24
C ASP A 65 0.42 11.02 -6.96
N LEU A 66 -0.33 10.95 -5.87
CA LEU A 66 0.08 11.56 -4.59
C LEU A 66 1.36 10.92 -4.04
N LEU A 67 1.47 9.59 -4.09
CA LEU A 67 2.66 8.89 -3.61
C LEU A 67 3.88 9.17 -4.48
N THR A 68 3.70 9.27 -5.80
CA THR A 68 4.74 9.72 -6.72
C THR A 68 5.24 11.11 -6.34
N GLU A 69 4.35 12.08 -6.10
CA GLU A 69 4.76 13.43 -5.69
C GLU A 69 5.50 13.41 -4.36
N TRP A 70 4.95 12.73 -3.35
CA TRP A 70 5.60 12.63 -2.05
C TRP A 70 6.96 11.94 -2.11
N HIS A 71 7.11 10.90 -2.94
CA HIS A 71 8.38 10.23 -3.10
C HIS A 71 9.38 11.07 -3.90
N TYR A 72 8.94 11.76 -4.95
CA TYR A 72 9.77 12.66 -5.72
C TYR A 72 10.31 13.82 -4.85
N THR A 73 9.48 14.40 -3.98
CA THR A 73 9.86 15.53 -3.14
C THR A 73 10.57 15.12 -1.84
N TYR A 74 10.07 14.09 -1.15
CA TYR A 74 10.48 13.77 0.23
C TYR A 74 11.06 12.37 0.38
N ARG A 75 11.16 11.58 -0.70
CA ARG A 75 11.69 10.21 -0.67
C ARG A 75 10.95 9.28 0.30
N VAL A 76 9.62 9.44 0.41
CA VAL A 76 8.82 8.69 1.39
C VAL A 76 8.90 7.16 1.23
N VAL A 77 8.96 6.65 -0.01
CA VAL A 77 9.19 5.22 -0.33
C VAL A 77 10.70 4.94 -0.52
N ASN A 78 11.52 5.23 0.50
CA ASN A 78 12.98 5.18 0.38
C ASN A 78 13.55 3.79 0.06
N GLU A 79 12.81 2.71 0.32
CA GLU A 79 13.22 1.34 -0.02
C GLU A 79 12.68 0.87 -1.38
N ARG A 80 12.22 1.79 -2.23
CA ARG A 80 11.85 1.48 -3.62
C ARG A 80 13.04 0.98 -4.43
N THR A 81 14.23 1.50 -4.14
CA THR A 81 15.50 1.11 -4.78
C THR A 81 16.50 0.68 -3.70
N TRP A 82 17.42 -0.21 -4.07
CA TRP A 82 18.46 -0.69 -3.15
C TRP A 82 19.33 0.46 -2.62
N ASP A 83 19.76 1.36 -3.50
CA ASP A 83 20.59 2.49 -3.11
C ASP A 83 19.84 3.48 -2.18
N GLY A 84 18.52 3.58 -2.32
CA GLY A 84 17.66 4.43 -1.48
C GLY A 84 17.67 4.05 0.01
N ILE A 85 17.86 2.76 0.34
CA ILE A 85 18.00 2.28 1.73
C ILE A 85 19.17 2.97 2.44
N SER A 86 20.27 3.16 1.71
CA SER A 86 21.50 3.80 2.21
C SER A 86 21.51 5.32 2.05
N GLY A 87 20.44 5.92 1.51
CA GLY A 87 20.38 7.34 1.16
C GLY A 87 21.15 7.74 -0.10
N ASN A 88 21.76 6.79 -0.81
CA ASN A 88 22.60 7.02 -1.98
C ASN A 88 21.80 7.12 -3.29
N ILE A 89 20.79 7.99 -3.35
CA ILE A 89 19.88 8.10 -4.50
C ILE A 89 20.62 8.26 -5.84
N LYS A 90 20.13 7.58 -6.88
CA LYS A 90 20.71 7.57 -8.23
C LYS A 90 19.73 8.10 -9.26
N ASN A 91 20.26 8.57 -10.38
CA ASN A 91 19.48 8.98 -11.55
C ASN A 91 19.48 7.93 -12.67
N ALA A 92 20.20 6.82 -12.50
CA ALA A 92 20.24 5.72 -13.45
C ALA A 92 20.82 4.45 -12.79
N SER A 93 20.50 3.31 -13.38
CA SER A 93 21.14 2.03 -13.20
C SER A 93 22.57 2.04 -13.76
N ARG A 94 23.43 1.17 -13.24
CA ARG A 94 24.80 0.97 -13.76
C ARG A 94 24.85 0.23 -15.10
N ILE A 95 23.72 -0.37 -15.49
CA ILE A 95 23.56 -1.15 -16.71
C ILE A 95 22.39 -0.59 -17.51
N SER A 96 22.48 -0.67 -18.84
CA SER A 96 21.39 -0.27 -19.73
C SER A 96 20.23 -1.26 -19.68
N GLY A 97 19.01 -0.75 -19.84
CA GLY A 97 17.81 -1.58 -19.91
C GLY A 97 17.77 -2.48 -21.16
N VAL A 98 17.22 -3.69 -21.02
CA VAL A 98 17.15 -4.68 -22.11
C VAL A 98 15.81 -4.70 -22.86
N LEU A 99 14.77 -4.07 -22.31
CA LEU A 99 13.39 -4.12 -22.80
C LEU A 99 13.03 -2.97 -23.76
N GLY A 100 14.01 -2.18 -24.20
CA GLY A 100 13.82 -1.03 -25.09
C GLY A 100 13.72 0.31 -24.36
N PRO A 101 13.74 1.43 -25.12
CA PRO A 101 13.79 2.79 -24.57
C PRO A 101 12.50 3.25 -23.88
N ASP A 102 11.38 2.56 -24.11
CA ASP A 102 10.05 2.96 -23.60
C ASP A 102 9.82 2.57 -22.13
N ILE A 103 10.71 1.77 -21.55
CA ILE A 103 10.66 1.40 -20.13
C ILE A 103 11.66 2.27 -19.37
N PRO A 104 11.17 3.15 -18.47
CA PRO A 104 12.06 4.03 -17.73
C PRO A 104 12.92 3.24 -16.75
N ASP A 105 14.11 3.76 -16.45
CA ASP A 105 15.05 3.11 -15.55
C ASP A 105 14.47 2.98 -14.12
N PRO A 106 14.39 1.77 -13.53
CA PRO A 106 13.85 1.57 -12.19
C PRO A 106 14.65 2.28 -11.09
N ASN A 107 15.93 2.55 -11.31
CA ASN A 107 16.80 3.19 -10.33
C ASN A 107 16.90 4.72 -10.52
N ASN A 108 16.12 5.30 -11.43
CA ASN A 108 16.07 6.75 -11.59
C ASN A 108 15.13 7.39 -10.56
N GLU A 109 15.70 8.00 -9.52
CA GLU A 109 14.98 8.73 -8.46
C GLU A 109 14.71 10.21 -8.81
N PHE A 110 15.20 10.68 -9.95
CA PHE A 110 15.09 12.08 -10.39
C PHE A 110 14.12 12.26 -11.55
N ASP A 111 13.58 11.17 -12.07
CA ASP A 111 12.54 11.17 -13.09
C ASP A 111 11.20 10.76 -12.46
N ARG A 112 10.25 11.70 -12.51
CA ARG A 112 8.91 11.52 -11.99
C ARG A 112 8.14 10.42 -12.72
N ASP A 113 8.31 10.33 -14.03
CA ASP A 113 7.62 9.33 -14.85
C ASP A 113 8.19 7.94 -14.59
N ALA A 114 9.52 7.84 -14.39
CA ALA A 114 10.15 6.61 -13.93
C ALA A 114 9.60 6.14 -12.58
N ILE A 115 9.57 7.03 -11.58
CA ILE A 115 9.01 6.73 -10.25
C ILE A 115 7.57 6.24 -10.37
N ARG A 116 6.72 6.99 -11.09
CA ARG A 116 5.31 6.65 -11.26
C ARG A 116 5.11 5.33 -11.98
N TYR A 117 5.90 5.08 -13.02
CA TYR A 117 5.84 3.85 -13.82
C TYR A 117 6.07 2.63 -12.94
N TRP A 118 7.07 2.66 -12.05
CA TRP A 118 7.41 1.53 -11.21
C TRP A 118 6.52 1.42 -9.97
N LEU A 119 6.14 2.55 -9.35
CA LEU A 119 5.27 2.55 -8.17
C LEU A 119 3.92 1.89 -8.44
N LYS A 120 3.37 1.98 -9.65
CA LYS A 120 2.06 1.38 -10.00
C LYS A 120 2.01 -0.14 -9.78
N PHE A 121 3.16 -0.81 -9.75
CA PHE A 121 3.27 -2.25 -9.52
C PHE A 121 3.35 -2.64 -8.04
N SER A 122 3.33 -1.68 -7.11
CA SER A 122 3.32 -1.94 -5.66
C SER A 122 2.06 -2.70 -5.23
N ASP A 123 2.16 -3.57 -4.22
CA ASP A 123 1.07 -4.46 -3.81
C ASP A 123 -0.23 -3.73 -3.49
N PHE A 124 -0.12 -2.57 -2.84
CA PHE A 124 -1.26 -1.74 -2.46
C PHE A 124 -1.96 -1.07 -3.64
N TYR A 125 -1.48 -1.22 -4.87
CA TYR A 125 -2.20 -0.84 -6.10
C TYR A 125 -2.74 -2.03 -6.88
N GLN A 126 -2.41 -3.26 -6.50
CA GLN A 126 -2.80 -4.48 -7.21
C GLN A 126 -4.07 -5.13 -6.63
N TRP A 127 -4.45 -4.80 -5.40
CA TRP A 127 -5.55 -5.48 -4.71
C TRP A 127 -6.85 -4.67 -4.70
N PRO A 128 -8.02 -5.33 -4.83
CA PRO A 128 -9.30 -4.63 -4.81
C PRO A 128 -9.63 -4.13 -3.41
N HIS A 129 -10.55 -3.16 -3.34
CA HIS A 129 -11.10 -2.60 -2.10
C HIS A 129 -10.13 -1.79 -1.22
N ILE A 130 -8.92 -1.51 -1.70
CA ILE A 130 -8.05 -0.49 -1.12
C ILE A 130 -8.66 0.90 -1.38
N ILE A 131 -8.65 1.78 -0.37
CA ILE A 131 -9.19 3.13 -0.44
C ILE A 131 -8.05 4.11 -0.71
N TYR A 132 -8.05 4.73 -1.89
CA TYR A 132 -7.03 5.74 -2.23
C TYR A 132 -7.46 7.15 -1.86
N PHE A 133 -6.51 8.03 -1.55
CA PHE A 133 -6.73 9.46 -1.37
C PHE A 133 -5.67 10.30 -2.10
N ASN A 134 -6.05 11.45 -2.64
CA ASN A 134 -5.18 12.36 -3.38
C ASN A 134 -4.73 13.57 -2.55
N SER A 135 -5.24 13.71 -1.32
CA SER A 135 -4.82 14.73 -0.37
C SER A 135 -5.17 14.35 1.07
N THR A 136 -4.60 15.04 2.05
CA THR A 136 -4.97 14.86 3.46
C THR A 136 -6.42 15.29 3.75
N ASP A 137 -6.96 16.26 3.01
CA ASP A 137 -8.38 16.63 3.12
C ASP A 137 -9.30 15.52 2.60
N GLU A 138 -8.98 14.95 1.43
CA GLU A 138 -9.72 13.83 0.90
C GLU A 138 -9.65 12.62 1.83
N LEU A 139 -8.49 12.34 2.42
CA LEU A 139 -8.34 11.30 3.43
C LEU A 139 -9.30 11.52 4.61
N VAL A 140 -9.32 12.72 5.20
CA VAL A 140 -10.22 13.06 6.31
C VAL A 140 -11.69 12.91 5.93
N ILE A 141 -12.07 13.35 4.72
CA ILE A 141 -13.42 13.16 4.19
C ILE A 141 -13.74 11.66 4.09
N LYS A 142 -12.86 10.85 3.49
CA LYS A 142 -13.10 9.41 3.32
C LYS A 142 -13.13 8.65 4.64
N LEU A 143 -12.32 9.02 5.62
CA LEU A 143 -12.38 8.45 6.97
C LEU A 143 -13.76 8.67 7.61
N LYS A 144 -14.43 9.79 7.28
CA LYS A 144 -15.77 10.11 7.79
C LYS A 144 -16.90 9.48 6.99
N THR A 145 -16.77 9.42 5.66
CA THR A 145 -17.90 9.11 4.75
C THR A 145 -17.88 7.70 4.20
N THR A 146 -16.73 7.00 4.22
CA THR A 146 -16.65 5.64 3.67
C THR A 146 -17.39 4.66 4.58
N ASN A 147 -18.25 3.82 3.99
CA ASN A 147 -18.85 2.70 4.72
C ASN A 147 -17.82 1.57 4.90
N LEU A 148 -17.03 1.67 5.97
CA LEU A 148 -15.95 0.73 6.28
C LEU A 148 -16.43 -0.69 6.55
N ALA A 149 -17.63 -0.86 7.11
CA ALA A 149 -18.23 -2.18 7.28
C ALA A 149 -18.53 -2.85 5.93
N GLN A 150 -19.03 -2.08 4.96
CA GLN A 150 -19.25 -2.59 3.60
C GLN A 150 -17.95 -2.92 2.88
N VAL A 151 -16.92 -2.08 3.02
CA VAL A 151 -15.58 -2.36 2.46
C VAL A 151 -15.02 -3.65 3.04
N SER A 152 -15.06 -3.82 4.36
CA SER A 152 -14.62 -5.04 5.04
C SER A 152 -15.40 -6.29 4.57
N SER A 153 -16.72 -6.16 4.41
CA SER A 153 -17.56 -7.25 3.88
C SER A 153 -17.16 -7.65 2.46
N ASN A 154 -16.90 -6.67 1.59
CA ASN A 154 -16.45 -6.92 0.22
C ASN A 154 -15.07 -7.59 0.18
N MET A 155 -14.14 -7.13 1.03
CA MET A 155 -12.83 -7.76 1.21
C MET A 155 -12.97 -9.23 1.64
N LYS A 156 -13.88 -9.52 2.59
CA LYS A 156 -14.13 -10.90 3.05
C LYS A 156 -14.62 -11.80 1.93
N ILE A 157 -15.55 -11.33 1.11
CA ILE A 157 -16.06 -12.07 -0.06
C ILE A 157 -14.92 -12.32 -1.06
N TYR A 158 -14.15 -11.28 -1.40
CA TYR A 158 -13.01 -11.41 -2.30
C TYR A 158 -11.97 -12.39 -1.76
N ASN A 159 -11.58 -12.28 -0.50
CA ASN A 159 -10.57 -13.12 0.15
C ASN A 159 -10.99 -14.60 0.20
N ALA A 160 -12.27 -14.89 0.44
CA ALA A 160 -12.79 -16.25 0.42
C ALA A 160 -12.68 -16.87 -1.00
N ASN A 161 -13.07 -16.12 -2.03
CA ASN A 161 -12.97 -16.55 -3.43
C ASN A 161 -11.52 -16.70 -3.87
N PHE A 162 -10.65 -15.74 -3.53
CA PHE A 162 -9.23 -15.79 -3.81
C PHE A 162 -8.59 -17.04 -3.21
N LYS A 163 -8.90 -17.35 -1.93
CA LYS A 163 -8.40 -18.57 -1.28
C LYS A 163 -8.83 -19.82 -2.06
N LYS A 164 -10.12 -19.95 -2.38
CA LYS A 164 -10.62 -21.11 -3.14
C LYS A 164 -9.87 -21.28 -4.48
N ASN A 165 -9.72 -20.19 -5.23
CA ASN A 165 -9.04 -20.20 -6.53
C ASN A 165 -7.54 -20.55 -6.39
N LEU A 166 -6.86 -20.00 -5.39
CA LEU A 166 -5.46 -20.28 -5.12
C LEU A 166 -5.24 -21.77 -4.83
N PHE A 167 -6.07 -22.36 -3.97
CA PHE A 167 -5.99 -23.80 -3.65
C PHE A 167 -6.23 -24.67 -4.90
N GLU A 168 -7.17 -24.28 -5.75
CA GLU A 168 -7.45 -24.99 -7.00
C GLU A 168 -6.25 -24.94 -7.95
N GLN A 169 -5.63 -23.76 -8.12
CA GLN A 169 -4.45 -23.59 -8.96
C GLN A 169 -3.28 -24.45 -8.44
N TRP A 170 -3.01 -24.42 -7.14
CA TRP A 170 -1.96 -25.25 -6.54
C TRP A 170 -2.23 -26.73 -6.71
N ARG A 171 -3.48 -27.17 -6.52
CA ARG A 171 -3.87 -28.56 -6.77
C ARG A 171 -3.55 -29.00 -8.20
N GLN A 172 -3.88 -28.17 -9.19
CA GLN A 172 -3.59 -28.46 -10.60
C GLN A 172 -2.09 -28.50 -10.88
N ILE A 173 -1.30 -27.59 -10.30
CA ILE A 173 0.16 -27.58 -10.43
C ILE A 173 0.76 -28.86 -9.85
N LEU A 174 0.36 -29.24 -8.64
CA LEU A 174 0.88 -30.42 -7.96
C LEU A 174 0.51 -31.73 -8.67
N GLN A 175 -0.71 -31.82 -9.21
CA GLN A 175 -1.13 -32.95 -10.04
C GLN A 175 -0.27 -33.07 -11.31
N ARG A 176 -0.01 -31.95 -12.00
CA ARG A 176 0.89 -31.94 -13.18
C ARG A 176 2.32 -32.32 -12.83
N ALA A 177 2.75 -32.04 -11.61
CA ALA A 177 4.07 -32.40 -11.10
C ALA A 177 4.14 -33.83 -10.53
N ASN A 178 3.04 -34.61 -10.58
CA ASN A 178 2.91 -35.94 -9.95
C ASN A 178 3.20 -35.95 -8.43
N LEU A 179 2.87 -34.86 -7.74
CA LEU A 179 3.03 -34.71 -6.28
C LEU A 179 1.71 -34.93 -5.50
N LEU A 180 0.60 -35.08 -6.22
CA LEU A 180 -0.74 -35.45 -5.74
C LEU A 180 -1.40 -36.32 -6.80
#